data_AF-A0A3A8IH99-F1
#
_entry.id   AF-A0A3A8IH99-F1
#
_cell.length_a   1.000
_cell.length_b   1.000
_cell.length_c   1.000
_cell.angle_alpha   90.00
_cell.angle_beta   90.00
_cell.angle_gamma   90.00
#
_symmetry.space_group_name_H-M   'P 1'
#
loop_
_entity.id
_entity.type
_entity.pdbx_description
1 polymer ?
#
loop_
_entity_poly.entity_id
_entity_poly.type
_entity_poly.pdbx_seq_one_letter_code
_entity_poly.pdbx_strand_id
1 'polypeptide(L)'
;MMRVLKRVMLVGCCALLGACGEEEGAQDAGNPPRYAIQVHIPLETDPCGVTTAMASFDVPIESVPLDVDKDSIHGAMLDVPVGPQHPVYVSAYNGSGLLVYSGNSSVDVDTEGEGAASIFMFSHPQNCPGAGSDGIRIIGLLRTGRIDTASSF
;
A
#
# COMPACT_ATOMS: atom_id res chain seq x y z
N MET A 1 5.83 60.49 35.43
CA MET A 1 6.53 61.79 35.52
C MET A 1 7.77 61.76 34.66
N MET A 2 7.90 62.80 33.81
CA MET A 2 9.09 63.39 33.18
C MET A 2 10.18 62.55 32.49
N ARG A 3 10.35 62.94 31.21
CA ARG A 3 11.36 62.65 30.19
C ARG A 3 12.80 62.96 30.64
N VAL A 4 13.79 62.24 30.10
CA VAL A 4 15.03 62.86 29.60
C VAL A 4 15.45 62.22 28.28
N LEU A 5 15.81 63.12 27.36
CA LEU A 5 16.16 63.01 25.96
C LEU A 5 17.68 62.78 25.81
N LYS A 6 18.16 62.00 24.83
CA LYS A 6 19.01 62.51 23.73
C LYS A 6 19.53 61.39 22.80
N ARG A 7 19.45 61.73 21.52
CA ARG A 7 19.95 61.03 20.33
C ARG A 7 21.48 61.17 20.21
N VAL A 8 22.15 60.16 19.68
CA VAL A 8 23.30 60.34 18.77
C VAL A 8 23.14 59.32 17.63
N MET A 9 23.04 59.83 16.41
CA MET A 9 23.20 59.09 15.15
C MET A 9 24.67 59.11 14.77
N LEU A 10 25.20 57.98 14.26
CA LEU A 10 26.28 57.89 13.27
C LEU A 10 26.11 56.50 12.64
N VAL A 11 25.53 56.34 11.44
CA VAL A 11 26.12 56.57 10.09
C VAL A 11 27.47 55.86 9.93
N GLY A 12 27.50 54.83 9.07
CA GLY A 12 28.75 54.23 8.61
C GLY A 12 28.55 52.89 7.94
N CYS A 13 28.41 52.91 6.62
CA CYS A 13 28.25 51.77 5.72
C CYS A 13 29.53 50.91 5.68
N CYS A 14 29.39 49.59 5.89
CA CYS A 14 30.38 48.60 5.45
C CYS A 14 29.65 47.50 4.69
N ALA A 15 29.53 47.66 3.37
CA ALA A 15 29.28 46.55 2.46
C ALA A 15 30.60 45.82 2.23
N LEU A 16 30.76 44.61 2.78
CA LEU A 16 31.71 43.62 2.30
C LEU A 16 31.12 42.22 2.48
N LEU A 17 31.20 41.46 1.38
CA LEU A 17 30.69 40.12 1.17
C LEU A 17 31.19 39.10 2.19
N GLY A 18 30.26 38.30 2.71
CA GLY A 18 30.52 37.08 3.47
C GLY A 18 29.29 36.17 3.38
N ALA A 19 29.45 35.01 2.77
CA ALA A 19 28.41 34.04 2.48
C ALA A 19 27.76 33.45 3.75
N CYS A 20 26.42 33.34 3.72
CA CYS A 20 25.53 32.36 4.36
C CYS A 20 24.14 32.76 3.81
N GLY A 21 23.57 32.06 2.85
CA GLY A 21 23.19 30.66 3.02
C GLY A 21 21.83 30.64 3.69
N GLU A 22 20.79 30.96 2.94
CA GLU A 22 19.46 30.41 3.14
C GLU A 22 18.79 30.49 1.77
N GLU A 23 19.17 29.51 0.94
CA GLU A 23 18.24 29.03 -0.05
C GLU A 23 17.02 28.61 0.75
N GLU A 24 15.95 29.40 0.69
CA GLU A 24 14.63 28.94 1.06
C GLU A 24 14.35 27.78 0.09
N GLY A 25 14.86 26.61 0.45
CA GLY A 25 14.46 25.36 -0.13
C GLY A 25 12.97 25.41 -0.05
N ALA A 26 12.34 25.51 -1.22
CA ALA A 26 10.97 25.10 -1.38
C ALA A 26 10.93 23.75 -0.68
N GLN A 27 10.39 23.72 0.54
CA GLN A 27 9.84 22.51 1.09
C GLN A 27 8.88 22.12 0.01
N ASP A 28 9.29 21.12 -0.77
CA ASP A 28 8.39 20.31 -1.55
C ASP A 28 7.19 20.17 -0.61
N ALA A 29 6.08 20.82 -0.96
CA ALA A 29 4.82 20.61 -0.28
C ALA A 29 4.41 19.21 -0.73
N GLY A 30 5.21 18.25 -0.28
CA GLY A 30 5.33 16.93 -0.84
C GLY A 30 3.98 16.30 -0.69
N ASN A 31 3.55 15.60 -1.74
CA ASN A 31 2.33 14.82 -1.65
C ASN A 31 2.37 14.02 -0.35
N PRO A 32 1.26 14.01 0.43
CA PRO A 32 1.22 13.25 1.67
C PRO A 32 1.64 11.80 1.37
N PRO A 33 2.37 11.15 2.30
CA PRO A 33 2.78 9.76 2.09
C PRO A 33 1.55 8.90 1.83
N ARG A 34 1.64 8.08 0.78
CA ARG A 34 0.60 7.12 0.38
C ARG A 34 1.10 5.73 0.72
N TYR A 35 0.19 4.84 1.09
CA TYR A 35 0.52 3.47 1.47
C TYR A 35 -0.24 2.48 0.59
N ALA A 36 0.34 1.31 0.42
CA ALA A 36 -0.24 0.20 -0.31
C ALA A 36 -0.28 -1.05 0.54
N ILE A 37 -1.22 -1.95 0.22
CA ILE A 37 -1.18 -3.35 0.61
C ILE A 37 -0.92 -4.17 -0.66
N GLN A 38 0.25 -4.79 -0.74
CA GLN A 38 0.65 -5.72 -1.77
C GLN A 38 0.11 -7.11 -1.46
N VAL A 39 -0.38 -7.79 -2.49
CA VAL A 39 -0.88 -9.16 -2.43
C VAL A 39 0.07 -10.05 -3.22
N HIS A 40 0.45 -11.18 -2.65
CA HIS A 40 1.15 -12.24 -3.37
C HIS A 40 0.64 -13.60 -2.90
N ILE A 41 0.06 -14.39 -3.81
CA ILE A 41 -0.47 -15.72 -3.51
C ILE A 41 0.13 -16.72 -4.52
N PRO A 42 0.94 -17.70 -4.07
CA PRO A 42 1.53 -18.70 -4.95
C PRO A 42 0.47 -19.66 -5.52
N LEU A 43 0.67 -20.08 -6.78
CA LEU A 43 -0.20 -20.99 -7.55
C LEU A 43 0.55 -22.21 -8.14
N GLU A 44 1.78 -22.50 -7.71
CA GLU A 44 2.68 -23.51 -8.31
C GLU A 44 2.05 -24.91 -8.56
N THR A 45 0.99 -25.26 -7.83
CA THR A 45 0.27 -26.53 -7.98
C THR A 45 -1.24 -26.37 -8.13
N ASP A 46 -1.71 -25.20 -8.56
CA ASP A 46 -3.15 -24.88 -8.60
C ASP A 46 -3.96 -25.86 -9.48
N PRO A 47 -4.81 -26.71 -8.89
CA PRO A 47 -5.65 -27.63 -9.65
C PRO A 47 -6.98 -26.98 -10.07
N CYS A 48 -7.24 -25.74 -9.66
CA CYS A 48 -8.49 -25.03 -9.93
C CYS A 48 -8.46 -24.20 -11.21
N GLY A 49 -7.28 -23.99 -11.79
CA GLY A 49 -7.11 -23.27 -13.05
C GLY A 49 -7.51 -21.80 -12.94
N VAL A 50 -6.97 -21.10 -11.95
CA VAL A 50 -7.19 -19.65 -11.75
C VAL A 50 -6.73 -18.87 -12.99
N THR A 51 -7.56 -17.91 -13.41
CA THR A 51 -7.30 -17.04 -14.58
C THR A 51 -7.48 -15.56 -14.28
N THR A 52 -8.28 -15.22 -13.27
CA THR A 52 -8.49 -13.83 -12.83
C THR A 52 -8.64 -13.79 -11.32
N ALA A 53 -8.26 -12.69 -10.70
CA ALA A 53 -8.46 -12.49 -9.27
C ALA A 53 -8.77 -11.02 -8.95
N MET A 54 -9.39 -10.80 -7.80
CA MET A 54 -9.69 -9.48 -7.26
C MET A 54 -9.30 -9.43 -5.79
N ALA A 55 -8.77 -8.29 -5.36
CA ALA A 55 -8.64 -7.93 -3.96
C ALA A 55 -9.62 -6.82 -3.61
N SER A 56 -10.11 -6.78 -2.38
CA SER A 56 -10.81 -5.63 -1.85
C SER A 56 -10.44 -5.36 -0.40
N PHE A 57 -10.56 -4.11 0.01
CA PHE A 57 -10.42 -3.68 1.39
C PHE A 57 -11.54 -2.71 1.78
N ASP A 58 -11.90 -2.68 3.06
CA ASP A 58 -12.85 -1.69 3.57
C ASP A 58 -12.11 -0.36 3.73
N VAL A 59 -12.28 0.58 2.79
CA VAL A 59 -12.65 2.00 2.99
C VAL A 59 -12.03 2.88 1.88
N PRO A 60 -12.82 3.34 0.88
CA PRO A 60 -14.10 2.77 0.44
C PRO A 60 -13.94 1.30 0.00
N ILE A 61 -15.04 0.53 -0.07
CA ILE A 61 -14.97 -0.84 -0.63
C ILE A 61 -14.62 -0.71 -2.11
N GLU A 62 -13.35 -0.89 -2.40
CA GLU A 62 -12.82 -0.89 -3.75
C GLU A 62 -12.28 -2.27 -4.05
N SER A 63 -12.86 -2.90 -5.08
CA SER A 63 -12.32 -4.13 -5.63
C SER A 63 -11.35 -3.79 -6.74
N VAL A 64 -10.09 -4.12 -6.53
CA VAL A 64 -9.02 -3.95 -7.52
C VAL A 64 -8.75 -5.28 -8.22
N PRO A 65 -8.56 -5.28 -9.56
CA PRO A 65 -8.08 -6.48 -10.24
C PRO A 65 -6.66 -6.79 -9.77
N LEU A 66 -6.36 -8.08 -9.67
CA LEU A 66 -5.01 -8.59 -9.46
C LEU A 66 -4.51 -9.25 -10.75
N ASP A 67 -3.21 -9.22 -10.97
CA ASP A 67 -2.55 -9.94 -12.04
C ASP A 67 -2.44 -11.42 -11.67
N VAL A 68 -2.71 -12.27 -12.65
CA VAL A 68 -2.62 -13.73 -12.52
C VAL A 68 -1.65 -14.25 -13.55
N ASP A 69 -0.53 -14.74 -13.04
CA ASP A 69 0.51 -15.40 -13.82
C ASP A 69 0.41 -16.91 -13.63
N LYS A 70 1.26 -17.63 -14.37
CA LYS A 70 1.34 -19.09 -14.30
C LYS A 70 1.49 -19.61 -12.85
N ASP A 71 2.28 -18.92 -12.04
CA ASP A 71 2.73 -19.42 -10.74
C ASP A 71 2.28 -18.53 -9.56
N SER A 72 1.57 -17.42 -9.80
CA SER A 72 1.10 -16.55 -8.70
C SER A 72 -0.04 -15.61 -9.08
N ILE A 73 -0.80 -15.19 -8.06
CA ILE A 73 -1.65 -13.99 -8.07
C ILE A 73 -0.87 -12.87 -7.39
N HIS A 74 -0.79 -11.69 -8.00
CA HIS A 74 -0.12 -10.54 -7.40
C HIS A 74 -0.75 -9.20 -7.76
N GLY A 75 -0.43 -8.16 -7.00
CA GLY A 75 -0.93 -6.80 -7.23
C GLY A 75 -0.89 -5.97 -5.95
N ALA A 76 -1.52 -4.80 -5.98
CA ALA A 76 -1.58 -3.92 -4.80
C ALA A 76 -2.89 -3.12 -4.74
N MET A 77 -3.37 -2.93 -3.52
CA MET A 77 -4.38 -1.92 -3.17
C MET A 77 -3.63 -0.65 -2.78
N LEU A 78 -3.93 0.46 -3.44
CA LEU A 78 -3.25 1.74 -3.22
C LEU A 78 -4.09 2.65 -2.32
N ASP A 79 -3.49 3.74 -1.85
CA ASP A 79 -4.18 4.77 -1.03
C ASP A 79 -4.78 4.25 0.27
N VAL A 80 -4.19 3.19 0.83
CA VAL A 80 -4.68 2.62 2.07
C VAL A 80 -4.31 3.57 3.22
N PRO A 81 -5.28 4.03 4.03
CA PRO A 81 -4.97 4.90 5.16
C PRO A 81 -4.15 4.14 6.21
N VAL A 82 -3.34 4.87 6.98
CA VAL A 82 -2.68 4.31 8.17
C VAL A 82 -3.73 3.89 9.18
N GLY A 83 -3.61 2.67 9.69
CA GLY A 83 -4.57 2.10 10.61
C GLY A 83 -4.29 0.64 10.92
N PRO A 84 -4.79 0.16 12.07
CA PRO A 84 -4.72 -1.25 12.40
C PRO A 84 -5.83 -2.04 11.67
N GLN A 85 -5.55 -3.31 11.42
CA GLN A 85 -6.53 -4.33 11.05
C GLN A 85 -7.35 -4.02 9.79
N HIS A 86 -6.72 -3.51 8.73
CA HIS A 86 -7.38 -3.37 7.44
C HIS A 86 -7.82 -4.74 6.93
N PRO A 87 -9.13 -5.01 6.80
CA PRO A 87 -9.61 -6.28 6.29
C PRO A 87 -9.32 -6.32 4.78
N VAL A 88 -8.69 -7.41 4.36
CA VAL A 88 -8.37 -7.68 2.95
C VAL A 88 -9.07 -8.96 2.56
N TYR A 89 -9.85 -8.89 1.49
CA TYR A 89 -10.52 -10.02 0.86
C TYR A 89 -9.87 -10.29 -0.47
N VAL A 90 -9.63 -11.56 -0.79
CA VAL A 90 -9.16 -11.96 -2.11
C VAL A 90 -10.07 -13.06 -2.66
N SER A 91 -10.48 -12.89 -3.90
CA SER A 91 -11.30 -13.83 -4.66
C SER A 91 -10.59 -14.20 -5.96
N ALA A 92 -10.55 -15.48 -6.31
CA ALA A 92 -9.94 -15.97 -7.53
C ALA A 92 -10.91 -16.84 -8.33
N TYR A 93 -10.87 -16.71 -9.65
CA TYR A 93 -11.83 -17.29 -10.58
C TYR A 93 -11.15 -18.08 -11.69
N ASN A 94 -11.77 -19.18 -12.10
CA ASN A 94 -11.28 -19.98 -13.23
C ASN A 94 -11.72 -19.42 -14.59
N GLY A 95 -11.27 -20.05 -15.69
CA GLY A 95 -11.58 -19.61 -17.06
C GLY A 95 -13.07 -19.59 -17.43
N SER A 96 -13.94 -20.19 -16.60
CA SER A 96 -15.40 -20.13 -16.75
C SER A 96 -16.03 -18.98 -15.94
N GLY A 97 -15.23 -18.16 -15.25
CA GLY A 97 -15.68 -17.09 -14.37
C GLY A 97 -16.24 -17.56 -13.02
N LEU A 98 -16.02 -18.83 -12.64
CA LEU A 98 -16.50 -19.37 -11.38
C LEU A 98 -15.50 -19.10 -10.25
N LEU A 99 -16.00 -18.68 -9.09
CA LEU A 99 -15.19 -18.49 -7.89
C LEU A 99 -14.59 -19.83 -7.44
N VAL A 100 -13.28 -19.98 -7.54
CA VAL A 100 -12.57 -21.20 -7.17
C VAL A 100 -11.82 -21.08 -5.85
N TYR A 101 -11.36 -19.89 -5.49
CA TYR A 101 -10.81 -19.63 -4.16
C TYR A 101 -11.34 -18.32 -3.59
N SER A 102 -11.48 -18.27 -2.27
CA SER A 102 -11.62 -17.01 -1.54
C SER A 102 -10.89 -17.08 -0.21
N GLY A 103 -10.36 -15.95 0.22
CA GLY A 103 -9.72 -15.79 1.52
C GLY A 103 -9.93 -14.39 2.06
N ASN A 104 -9.71 -14.25 3.36
CA ASN A 104 -9.57 -12.95 3.99
C ASN A 104 -8.48 -12.98 5.04
N SER A 105 -7.96 -11.80 5.36
CA SER A 105 -7.04 -11.55 6.45
C SER A 105 -7.12 -10.09 6.88
N SER A 106 -6.40 -9.71 7.92
CA SER A 106 -6.25 -8.33 8.34
C SER A 106 -4.78 -7.96 8.41
N VAL A 107 -4.43 -6.76 7.95
CA VAL A 107 -3.05 -6.25 7.96
C VAL A 107 -3.01 -4.84 8.56
N ASP A 108 -1.98 -4.56 9.35
CA ASP A 108 -1.73 -3.23 9.90
C ASP A 108 -0.94 -2.39 8.88
N VAL A 109 -1.38 -1.16 8.67
CA VAL A 109 -0.66 -0.15 7.88
C VAL A 109 -0.15 0.90 8.86
N ASP A 110 1.16 0.98 9.04
CA ASP A 110 1.79 1.97 9.91
C ASP A 110 2.48 3.08 9.09
N THR A 111 3.04 4.07 9.80
CA THR A 111 3.69 5.22 9.17
C THR A 111 5.02 4.88 8.51
N GLU A 112 5.68 3.81 8.95
CA GLU A 112 6.92 3.30 8.36
C GLU A 112 6.63 2.53 7.05
N GLY A 113 5.38 2.08 6.88
CA GLY A 113 4.97 1.23 5.76
C GLY A 113 5.47 -0.20 5.90
N GLU A 114 5.71 -0.67 7.13
CA GLU A 114 6.26 -1.99 7.41
C GLU A 114 5.21 -2.88 8.09
N GLY A 115 4.65 -3.81 7.34
CA GLY A 115 3.61 -4.70 7.84
C GLY A 115 3.48 -5.93 6.97
N ALA A 116 3.16 -7.06 7.59
CA ALA A 116 2.93 -8.30 6.87
C ALA A 116 1.90 -9.18 7.56
N ALA A 117 1.06 -9.84 6.77
CA ALA A 117 0.10 -10.81 7.25
C ALA A 117 -0.04 -11.97 6.26
N SER A 118 -0.27 -13.18 6.76
CA SER A 118 -0.65 -14.29 5.88
C SER A 118 -2.11 -14.18 5.50
N ILE A 119 -2.45 -14.52 4.26
CA ILE A 119 -3.83 -14.71 3.83
C ILE A 119 -4.07 -16.17 3.47
N PHE A 120 -5.12 -16.75 4.04
CA PHE A 120 -5.50 -18.13 3.76
C PHE A 120 -6.65 -18.15 2.77
N MET A 121 -6.43 -18.74 1.60
CA MET A 121 -7.49 -18.91 0.61
C MET A 121 -7.96 -20.37 0.58
N PHE A 122 -9.27 -20.55 0.63
CA PHE A 122 -9.91 -21.86 0.63
C PHE A 122 -10.58 -22.10 -0.72
N SER A 123 -10.41 -23.31 -1.25
CA SER A 123 -11.05 -23.69 -2.51
C SER A 123 -12.56 -23.86 -2.33
N HIS A 124 -13.31 -23.64 -3.41
CA HIS A 124 -14.74 -23.99 -3.51
C HIS A 124 -14.88 -25.33 -4.24
N PRO A 125 -15.14 -26.46 -3.56
CA PRO A 125 -15.09 -27.79 -4.19
C PRO A 125 -16.05 -27.96 -5.37
N GLN A 126 -17.18 -27.24 -5.35
CA GLN A 126 -18.17 -27.25 -6.44
C GLN A 126 -17.63 -26.65 -7.75
N ASN A 127 -16.76 -25.64 -7.64
CA ASN A 127 -16.18 -24.90 -8.76
C ASN A 127 -14.74 -25.33 -9.06
N CYS A 128 -14.11 -26.05 -8.14
CA CYS A 128 -12.79 -26.65 -8.27
C CYS A 128 -12.84 -28.16 -7.94
N PRO A 129 -13.31 -29.00 -8.87
CA PRO A 129 -13.31 -30.46 -8.66
C PRO A 129 -11.91 -31.03 -8.43
N GLY A 130 -10.87 -30.39 -8.97
CA GLY A 130 -9.47 -30.76 -8.77
C GLY A 130 -8.97 -30.64 -7.34
N ALA A 131 -9.69 -29.91 -6.47
CA ALA A 131 -9.37 -29.80 -5.05
C ALA A 131 -9.82 -31.01 -4.22
N GLY A 132 -10.61 -31.93 -4.78
CA GLY A 132 -11.23 -33.02 -4.04
C GLY A 132 -12.35 -32.56 -3.10
N SER A 133 -12.94 -33.50 -2.36
CA SER A 133 -14.09 -33.24 -1.48
C SER A 133 -13.77 -32.36 -0.28
N ASP A 134 -12.53 -32.45 0.21
CA ASP A 134 -12.08 -31.76 1.42
C ASP A 134 -11.61 -30.33 1.12
N GLY A 135 -11.50 -30.00 -0.17
CA GLY A 135 -10.91 -28.77 -0.64
C GLY A 135 -9.41 -28.69 -0.38
N ILE A 136 -8.81 -27.61 -0.85
CA ILE A 136 -7.41 -27.27 -0.66
C ILE A 136 -7.31 -25.84 -0.13
N ARG A 137 -6.20 -25.57 0.54
CA ARG A 137 -5.88 -24.25 1.09
C ARG A 137 -4.54 -23.80 0.54
N ILE A 138 -4.50 -22.60 -0.01
CA ILE A 138 -3.27 -21.92 -0.39
C ILE A 138 -3.01 -20.76 0.57
N ILE A 139 -1.74 -20.47 0.81
CA ILE A 139 -1.30 -19.45 1.76
C ILE A 139 -0.57 -18.37 0.96
N GLY A 140 -1.12 -17.17 0.96
CA GLY A 140 -0.47 -15.99 0.42
C GLY A 140 0.09 -15.07 1.49
N LEU A 141 0.66 -13.98 1.04
CA LEU A 141 1.25 -12.93 1.84
C LEU A 141 0.65 -11.58 1.45
N LEU A 142 0.30 -10.81 2.47
CA LEU A 142 0.01 -9.39 2.39
C LEU A 142 1.23 -8.65 2.92
N ARG A 143 1.68 -7.62 2.21
CA ARG A 143 2.75 -6.72 2.69
C ARG A 143 2.29 -5.28 2.57
N THR A 144 2.56 -4.47 3.57
CA THR A 144 2.38 -3.03 3.44
C THR A 144 3.66 -2.39 2.91
N GLY A 145 3.51 -1.22 2.31
CA GLY A 145 4.63 -0.48 1.76
C GLY A 145 4.24 0.97 1.49
N ARG A 146 5.22 1.86 1.59
CA ARG A 146 5.06 3.26 1.20
C ARG A 146 5.12 3.38 -0.34
N ILE A 147 4.22 4.17 -0.90
CA ILE A 147 4.22 4.54 -2.31
C ILE A 147 4.93 5.89 -2.42
N ASP A 148 6.19 5.88 -2.85
CA ASP A 148 6.87 7.10 -3.22
C ASP A 148 6.52 7.44 -4.67
N THR A 149 6.21 8.72 -4.95
CA THR A 149 5.81 9.19 -6.30
C THR A 149 6.86 8.99 -7.39
N ALA A 150 8.06 8.51 -7.04
CA ALA A 150 9.13 8.14 -7.96
C ALA A 150 9.17 6.64 -8.29
N SER A 151 8.36 5.82 -7.63
CA SER A 151 8.32 4.38 -7.80
C SER A 151 7.05 4.01 -8.55
N SER A 152 7.13 3.97 -9.88
CA SER A 152 6.18 3.18 -10.68
C SER A 152 6.41 1.71 -10.35
N PHE A 153 5.34 1.01 -9.97
CA PHE A 153 5.34 -0.45 -9.91
C PHE A 153 5.31 -1.04 -11.32
#